data_AF-A0A3G8M4D9-F1
#
_entry.id   AF-A0A3G8M4D9-F1
#
_cell.length_a   1.000
_cell.length_b   1.000
_cell.length_c   1.000
_cell.angle_alpha   90.00
_cell.angle_beta   90.00
_cell.angle_gamma   90.00
#
_symmetry.space_group_name_H-M   'P 1'
#
loop_
_entity.id
_entity.type
_entity.pdbx_description
1 polymer ?
#
loop_
_entity_poly.entity_id
_entity_poly.type
_entity_poly.pdbx_seq_one_letter_code
_entity_poly.pdbx_strand_id
1 'polypeptide(L)'
;MNANNAKLLTDSQACAFFEDAASKLRTHFERQVLAALPDFARPALECELNALSKLSSADPVPPLAEISLVRAEQCAHDLLSMNYEGAAHSFFRRCVSEASADIAAAVIAASGQGGNIVIFPMPSSRVAVGRTL
;
A
#
# COMPACT_ATOMS: atom_id res chain seq x y z
N MET A 1 33.35 -11.62 32.93
CA MET A 1 32.12 -11.11 32.27
C MET A 1 31.79 -12.05 31.11
N ASN A 2 30.57 -12.56 31.07
CA ASN A 2 30.20 -13.84 30.48
C ASN A 2 29.88 -13.70 28.97
N ALA A 3 30.54 -14.47 28.11
CA ALA A 3 30.39 -14.41 26.65
C ALA A 3 28.92 -14.58 26.16
N ASN A 4 28.10 -15.27 26.96
CA ASN A 4 26.67 -15.45 26.70
C ASN A 4 25.88 -14.13 26.79
N ASN A 5 26.24 -13.23 27.70
CA ASN A 5 25.59 -11.92 27.81
C ASN A 5 26.00 -11.00 26.65
N ALA A 6 27.26 -11.09 26.21
CA ALA A 6 27.72 -10.36 25.02
C ALA A 6 26.98 -10.84 23.76
N LYS A 7 26.80 -12.15 23.59
CA LYS A 7 26.06 -12.73 22.46
C LYS A 7 24.59 -12.28 22.43
N LEU A 8 23.89 -12.36 23.56
CA LEU A 8 22.50 -11.90 23.70
C LEU A 8 22.34 -10.40 23.39
N LEU A 9 23.30 -9.56 23.80
CA LEU A 9 23.29 -8.14 23.47
C LEU A 9 23.43 -7.91 21.96
N THR A 10 24.37 -8.60 21.29
CA THR A 10 24.49 -8.54 19.82
C THR A 10 23.25 -9.03 19.10
N ASP A 11 22.61 -10.09 19.58
CA ASP A 11 21.39 -10.64 18.96
C ASP A 11 20.22 -9.64 19.12
N SER A 12 20.06 -9.03 20.29
CA SER A 12 19.02 -8.01 20.52
C SER A 12 19.22 -6.76 19.66
N GLN A 13 20.47 -6.34 19.46
CA GLN A 13 20.81 -5.21 18.61
C GLN A 13 20.56 -5.53 17.13
N ALA A 14 20.88 -6.75 16.67
CA ALA A 14 20.58 -7.20 15.31
C ALA A 14 19.07 -7.22 15.05
N CYS A 15 18.26 -7.75 15.97
CA CYS A 15 16.80 -7.72 15.86
C CYS A 15 16.27 -6.28 15.73
N ALA A 16 16.75 -5.36 16.56
CA ALA A 16 16.34 -3.95 16.49
C ALA A 16 16.67 -3.30 15.13
N PHE A 17 17.80 -3.66 14.50
CA PHE A 17 18.13 -3.18 13.16
C PHE A 17 17.19 -3.74 12.09
N PHE A 18 16.82 -5.03 12.16
CA PHE A 18 15.87 -5.61 11.22
C PHE A 18 14.46 -5.03 11.38
N GLU A 19 14.00 -4.80 12.61
CA GLU A 19 12.72 -4.16 12.88
C GLU A 19 12.67 -2.72 12.37
N ASP A 20 13.73 -1.95 12.57
CA ASP A 20 13.86 -0.58 12.03
C ASP A 20 13.88 -0.58 10.49
N ALA A 21 14.63 -1.51 9.88
CA ALA A 21 14.66 -1.67 8.43
C ALA A 21 13.28 -2.04 7.86
N ALA A 22 12.57 -2.99 8.48
CA ALA A 22 11.23 -3.39 8.10
C ALA A 22 10.23 -2.23 8.25
N SER A 23 10.32 -1.47 9.34
CA SER A 23 9.49 -0.27 9.55
C SER A 23 9.70 0.79 8.46
N LYS A 24 10.96 1.09 8.13
CA LYS A 24 11.30 2.02 7.04
C LYS A 24 10.83 1.53 5.69
N LEU A 25 10.96 0.23 5.42
CA LEU A 25 10.54 -0.37 4.16
C LEU A 25 9.03 -0.32 3.99
N ARG A 26 8.26 -0.66 5.03
CA ARG A 26 6.79 -0.54 5.03
C ARG A 26 6.34 0.90 4.80
N THR A 27 6.94 1.85 5.51
CA THR A 27 6.67 3.29 5.32
C THR A 27 6.98 3.74 3.89
N HIS A 28 8.10 3.26 3.32
CA HIS A 28 8.46 3.57 1.94
C HIS A 28 7.47 2.95 0.94
N PHE A 29 7.08 1.70 1.18
CA PHE A 29 6.12 0.97 0.37
C PHE A 29 4.77 1.68 0.28
N GLU A 30 4.20 2.07 1.42
CA GLU A 30 2.92 2.78 1.48
C GLU A 30 2.93 4.07 0.66
N ARG A 31 3.99 4.89 0.78
CA ARG A 31 4.15 6.11 -0.01
C ARG A 31 4.20 5.83 -1.51
N GLN A 32 4.87 4.74 -1.90
CA GLN A 32 5.01 4.37 -3.30
C GLN A 32 3.71 3.80 -3.86
N VAL A 33 2.94 3.06 -3.06
CA VAL A 33 1.58 2.62 -3.42
C VAL A 33 0.66 3.82 -3.61
N LEU A 34 0.65 4.79 -2.68
CA LEU A 34 -0.13 6.02 -2.81
C LEU A 34 0.23 6.82 -4.07
N ALA A 35 1.52 6.91 -4.40
CA ALA A 35 2.00 7.58 -5.61
C ALA A 35 1.63 6.82 -6.90
N ALA A 36 1.61 5.49 -6.86
CA ALA A 36 1.26 4.63 -7.99
C ALA A 36 -0.25 4.48 -8.20
N LEU A 37 -1.07 4.79 -7.19
CA LEU A 37 -2.51 4.66 -7.28
C LEU A 37 -3.13 5.66 -8.26
N PRO A 38 -4.18 5.23 -8.99
CA PRO A 38 -5.03 6.14 -9.75
C PRO A 38 -5.69 7.19 -8.85
N ASP A 39 -5.96 8.38 -9.39
CA ASP A 39 -6.52 9.51 -8.62
C ASP A 39 -7.90 9.22 -8.02
N PHE A 40 -8.68 8.28 -8.58
CA PHE A 40 -9.97 7.89 -8.02
C PHE A 40 -9.84 7.02 -6.76
N ALA A 41 -8.75 6.25 -6.64
CA ALA A 41 -8.54 5.29 -5.56
C ALA A 41 -7.65 5.85 -4.44
N ARG A 42 -6.76 6.79 -4.76
CA ARG A 42 -5.84 7.41 -3.81
C ARG A 42 -6.57 8.02 -2.58
N PRO A 43 -7.65 8.83 -2.72
CA PRO A 43 -8.31 9.44 -1.57
C PRO A 43 -8.97 8.41 -0.63
N ALA A 44 -9.45 7.30 -1.18
CA ALA A 44 -10.07 6.24 -0.40
C ALA A 44 -9.03 5.57 0.51
N LEU A 45 -7.86 5.22 -0.04
CA LEU A 45 -6.77 4.65 0.76
C LEU A 45 -6.23 5.66 1.79
N GLU A 46 -6.03 6.92 1.42
CA GLU A 46 -5.56 7.95 2.35
C GLU A 46 -6.52 8.14 3.53
N CYS A 47 -7.83 8.10 3.27
CA CYS A 47 -8.85 8.19 4.30
C CYS A 47 -8.75 7.00 5.28
N GLU A 48 -8.62 5.79 4.75
CA GLU A 48 -8.52 4.58 5.57
C GLU A 48 -7.21 4.50 6.37
N LEU A 49 -6.07 4.91 5.80
CA LEU A 49 -4.80 4.99 6.53
C LEU A 49 -4.84 6.06 7.64
N ASN A 50 -5.50 7.18 7.39
CA ASN A 50 -5.74 8.19 8.43
C ASN A 50 -6.69 7.68 9.51
N ALA A 51 -7.72 6.91 9.15
CA ALA A 51 -8.62 6.26 10.11
C ALA A 51 -7.85 5.26 10.98
N LEU A 52 -7.03 4.41 10.35
CA LEU A 52 -6.17 3.44 11.03
C LEU A 52 -5.28 4.09 12.09
N SER A 53 -4.67 5.25 11.79
CA SER A 53 -3.81 5.96 12.74
C SER A 53 -4.53 6.43 14.01
N LYS A 54 -5.87 6.46 13.98
CA LYS A 54 -6.74 6.90 15.08
C LYS A 54 -7.48 5.74 15.75
N LEU A 55 -7.33 4.52 15.23
CA LEU A 55 -8.01 3.35 15.77
C LEU A 55 -7.40 2.94 17.11
N SER A 56 -8.27 2.49 18.00
CA SER A 56 -7.87 1.75 19.18
C SER A 56 -7.55 0.30 18.78
N SER A 57 -6.78 -0.41 19.60
CA SER A 57 -6.37 -1.80 19.33
C SER A 57 -7.54 -2.80 19.21
N ALA A 58 -8.75 -2.40 19.58
CA ALA A 58 -9.96 -3.21 19.52
C ALA A 58 -10.83 -2.95 18.27
N ASP A 59 -10.51 -1.90 17.49
CA ASP A 59 -11.31 -1.54 16.32
C ASP A 59 -10.90 -2.37 15.10
N PRO A 60 -11.85 -2.73 14.21
CA PRO A 60 -11.52 -3.44 12.98
C PRO A 60 -10.67 -2.56 12.05
N VAL A 61 -9.66 -3.16 11.45
CA VAL A 61 -8.80 -2.50 10.46
C VAL A 61 -9.63 -2.23 9.20
N PRO A 62 -9.55 -1.01 8.61
CA PRO A 62 -10.23 -0.71 7.37
C PRO A 62 -9.68 -1.57 6.21
N PRO A 63 -10.53 -2.02 5.27
CA PRO A 63 -10.17 -3.08 4.32
C PRO A 63 -9.07 -2.70 3.32
N LEU A 64 -9.04 -1.47 2.80
CA LEU A 64 -7.97 -0.99 1.92
C LEU A 64 -6.67 -0.77 2.69
N ALA A 65 -6.76 -0.27 3.93
CA ALA A 65 -5.62 -0.17 4.81
C ALA A 65 -5.03 -1.56 5.12
N GLU A 66 -5.88 -2.56 5.38
CA GLU A 66 -5.45 -3.95 5.60
C GLU A 66 -4.70 -4.51 4.39
N ILE A 67 -5.24 -4.35 3.17
CA ILE A 67 -4.55 -4.78 1.94
C ILE A 67 -3.17 -4.13 1.82
N SER A 68 -3.09 -2.81 2.06
CA SER A 68 -1.82 -2.08 2.01
C SER A 68 -0.81 -2.60 3.03
N LEU A 69 -1.23 -2.79 4.29
CA LEU A 69 -0.38 -3.29 5.37
C LEU A 69 0.13 -4.71 5.11
N VAL A 70 -0.76 -5.61 4.70
CA VAL A 70 -0.40 -7.01 4.42
C VAL A 70 0.60 -7.09 3.27
N ARG A 71 0.38 -6.31 2.19
CA ARG A 71 1.32 -6.24 1.07
C ARG A 71 2.67 -5.64 1.47
N ALA A 72 2.66 -4.61 2.34
CA ALA A 72 3.87 -4.00 2.85
C ALA A 72 4.68 -4.97 3.73
N GLU A 73 4.02 -5.72 4.61
CA GLU A 73 4.64 -6.71 5.48
C GLU A 73 5.23 -7.87 4.66
N GLN A 74 4.47 -8.40 3.69
CA GLN A 74 4.97 -9.45 2.80
C GLN A 74 6.21 -8.98 2.02
N CYS A 75 6.18 -7.76 1.47
CA CYS A 75 7.31 -7.18 0.77
C CYS A 75 8.55 -7.00 1.67
N ALA A 76 8.35 -6.53 2.90
CA ALA A 76 9.41 -6.39 3.89
C ALA A 76 10.01 -7.75 4.28
N HIS A 77 9.16 -8.73 4.53
CA HIS A 77 9.57 -10.09 4.87
C HIS A 77 10.40 -10.71 3.74
N ASP A 78 9.93 -10.61 2.50
CA ASP A 78 10.61 -11.21 1.35
C ASP A 78 11.95 -10.52 1.03
N LEU A 79 12.02 -9.18 1.15
CA LEU A 79 13.26 -8.43 0.89
C LEU A 79 14.30 -8.56 2.01
N LEU A 80 13.87 -8.72 3.25
CA LEU A 80 14.76 -8.89 4.40
C LEU A 80 15.05 -10.37 4.69
N SER A 81 14.35 -11.29 4.03
CA SER A 81 14.65 -12.72 4.06
C SER A 81 16.04 -12.95 3.48
N MET A 82 16.83 -13.76 4.18
CA MET A 82 18.23 -14.09 3.82
C MET A 82 18.38 -14.79 2.45
N ASN A 83 17.27 -15.14 1.79
CA ASN A 83 17.24 -15.90 0.55
C ASN A 83 16.90 -15.06 -0.69
N TYR A 84 16.69 -13.75 -0.57
CA TYR A 84 16.36 -12.93 -1.74
C TYR A 84 17.63 -12.61 -2.57
N GLU A 85 17.92 -13.45 -3.55
CA GLU A 85 19.05 -13.31 -4.49
C GLU A 85 18.74 -12.41 -5.71
N GLY A 86 17.52 -11.87 -5.80
CA GLY A 86 17.08 -11.06 -6.92
C GLY A 86 17.46 -9.57 -6.83
N ALA A 87 17.15 -8.80 -7.86
CA ALA A 87 17.26 -7.35 -7.81
C ALA A 87 16.16 -6.77 -6.90
N ALA A 88 16.53 -6.29 -5.71
CA ALA A 88 15.59 -5.80 -4.69
C ALA A 88 14.68 -4.68 -5.23
N HIS A 89 15.24 -3.80 -6.06
CA HIS A 89 14.50 -2.70 -6.65
C HIS A 89 13.39 -3.15 -7.61
N SER A 90 13.64 -4.17 -8.46
CA SER A 90 12.62 -4.66 -9.39
C SER A 90 11.49 -5.40 -8.68
N PHE A 91 11.82 -6.17 -7.63
CA PHE A 91 10.80 -6.82 -6.82
C PHE A 91 9.96 -5.82 -6.05
N PHE A 92 10.60 -4.83 -5.41
CA PHE A 92 9.88 -3.77 -4.72
C PHE A 92 8.89 -3.05 -5.66
N ARG A 93 9.34 -2.68 -6.86
CA ARG A 93 8.46 -2.07 -7.87
C ARG A 93 7.30 -2.98 -8.28
N ARG A 94 7.54 -4.28 -8.41
CA ARG A 94 6.50 -5.27 -8.70
C ARG A 94 5.48 -5.33 -7.57
N CYS A 95 5.91 -5.45 -6.32
CA CYS A 95 5.03 -5.47 -5.15
C CYS A 95 4.17 -4.20 -5.06
N VAL A 96 4.74 -3.02 -5.33
CA VAL A 96 3.99 -1.74 -5.37
C VAL A 96 2.94 -1.76 -6.49
N SER A 97 3.29 -2.27 -7.66
CA SER A 97 2.35 -2.37 -8.80
C SER A 97 1.21 -3.35 -8.51
N GLU A 98 1.49 -4.48 -7.88
CA GLU A 98 0.48 -5.47 -7.51
C GLU A 98 -0.46 -4.92 -6.42
N ALA A 99 0.10 -4.30 -5.37
CA ALA A 99 -0.70 -3.71 -4.30
C ALA A 99 -1.58 -2.55 -4.79
N SER A 100 -1.06 -1.67 -5.66
CA SER A 100 -1.86 -0.59 -6.24
C SER A 100 -3.00 -1.12 -7.12
N ALA A 101 -2.78 -2.20 -7.88
CA ALA A 101 -3.82 -2.85 -8.65
C ALA A 101 -4.91 -3.48 -7.77
N ASP A 102 -4.51 -4.19 -6.71
CA ASP A 102 -5.45 -4.81 -5.76
C ASP A 102 -6.34 -3.77 -5.07
N ILE A 103 -5.73 -2.67 -4.60
CA ILE A 103 -6.46 -1.59 -3.92
C ILE A 103 -7.40 -0.88 -4.90
N ALA A 104 -6.96 -0.59 -6.13
CA ALA A 104 -7.82 -0.01 -7.15
C ALA A 104 -9.01 -0.93 -7.48
N ALA A 105 -8.78 -2.24 -7.59
CA ALA A 105 -9.85 -3.22 -7.81
C ALA A 105 -10.83 -3.26 -6.63
N ALA A 106 -10.35 -3.22 -5.39
CA ALA A 106 -11.18 -3.18 -4.20
C ALA A 106 -12.07 -1.91 -4.14
N VAL A 107 -11.51 -0.75 -4.50
CA VAL A 107 -12.28 0.51 -4.59
C VAL A 107 -13.38 0.42 -5.67
N ILE A 108 -13.07 -0.16 -6.83
CA ILE A 108 -14.06 -0.36 -7.90
C ILE A 108 -15.17 -1.32 -7.44
N ALA A 109 -14.80 -2.43 -6.80
CA ALA A 109 -15.76 -3.41 -6.29
C ALA A 109 -16.70 -2.81 -5.24
N ALA A 110 -16.16 -2.02 -4.30
CA ALA A 110 -16.94 -1.31 -3.29
C ALA A 110 -17.90 -0.28 -3.93
N SER A 111 -17.46 0.40 -4.99
CA SER A 111 -18.30 1.34 -5.74
C SER A 111 -19.45 0.63 -6.47
N GLY A 112 -19.21 -0.57 -6.99
CA GLY A 112 -20.23 -1.39 -7.66
C GLY A 112 -21.28 -1.99 -6.72
N GLN A 113 -20.92 -2.32 -5.48
CA GLN A 113 -21.86 -2.85 -4.48
C GLN A 113 -22.75 -1.77 -3.82
N GLY A 114 -22.31 -0.51 -3.81
CA GLY A 114 -23.04 0.61 -3.19
C GLY A 114 -24.09 1.30 -4.06
N GLY A 115 -24.31 0.88 -5.31
CA GLY A 115 -25.26 1.53 -6.23
C GLY A 115 -24.86 2.95 -6.66
N ASN A 116 -23.66 3.42 -6.32
CA ASN A 116 -23.15 4.72 -6.73
C ASN A 116 -22.32 4.56 -8.01
N ILE A 117 -22.99 4.63 -9.15
CA ILE A 117 -22.36 4.80 -10.45
C ILE A 117 -21.63 6.15 -10.41
N VAL A 118 -20.30 6.12 -10.31
CA VAL A 118 -19.47 7.28 -10.61
C VAL A 118 -19.57 7.51 -12.12
N ILE A 119 -20.44 8.42 -12.53
CA ILE A 119 -20.50 8.89 -13.92
C ILE A 119 -19.24 9.70 -14.16
N PHE A 120 -18.27 9.11 -14.85
CA PHE A 120 -17.17 9.87 -15.42
C PHE A 120 -17.77 10.85 -16.45
N PRO A 121 -17.56 12.18 -16.31
CA PRO A 121 -17.95 13.10 -17.36
C PRO A 121 -17.08 12.79 -18.57
N MET A 122 -17.66 12.12 -19.57
CA MET A 122 -17.11 12.09 -20.92
C MET A 122 -16.94 13.55 -21.37
N PRO A 123 -15.76 13.96 -21.86
CA PRO A 123 -15.63 15.28 -22.46
C PRO A 123 -16.64 15.37 -23.60
N SER A 124 -17.63 16.24 -23.43
CA SER A 124 -18.59 16.60 -24.47
C SER A 124 -17.80 17.02 -25.70
N SER A 125 -17.77 16.15 -26.70
CA SER A 125 -17.32 16.51 -28.04
C SER A 125 -18.30 17.54 -28.57
N ARG A 126 -17.99 18.82 -28.37
CA ARG A 126 -18.63 19.93 -29.07
C ARG A 126 -18.31 19.76 -30.55
N VAL A 127 -19.21 19.12 -31.28
CA VAL A 127 -19.41 19.44 -32.69
C VAL A 127 -20.80 20.04 -32.79
N ALA A 128 -20.86 21.34 -32.52
CA ALA A 128 -21.85 22.18 -33.16
C ALA A 128 -21.51 22.20 -34.66
N VAL A 129 -22.50 22.02 -35.52
CA VAL A 129 -22.84 22.94 -36.62
C VAL A 129 -24.20 22.48 -37.11
N GLY A 130 -25.23 23.24 -36.75
CA GLY A 130 -26.49 23.22 -37.46
C GLY A 130 -26.29 23.82 -38.85
N ARG A 131 -26.97 23.25 -39.84
CA ARG A 131 -27.38 23.97 -41.05
C ARG A 131 -28.63 23.30 -41.61
N THR A 132 -29.77 23.85 -41.23
CA THR A 132 -31.00 23.86 -42.04
C THR A 132 -30.96 25.11 -42.90
N LEU A 133 -30.90 24.92 -44.22
CA LEU A 133 -31.88 25.40 -45.20
C LEU A 133 -31.73 24.52 -46.45
#